data_AF-A0A3B1DKC1-F1
#
_entry.id   AF-A0A3B1DKC1-F1
#
_cell.length_a   1.000
_cell.length_b   1.000
_cell.length_c   1.000
_cell.angle_alpha   90.00
_cell.angle_beta   90.00
_cell.angle_gamma   90.00
#
_symmetry.space_group_name_H-M   'P 1'
#
loop_
_entity.id
_entity.type
_entity.pdbx_description
1 polymer ?
#
loop_
_entity_poly.entity_id
_entity_poly.type
_entity_poly.pdbx_seq_one_letter_code
_entity_poly.pdbx_strand_id
1 'polypeptide(L)'
;LVEHLEASASVPVFAVLKRPDEKWVTEKAYENPKFVEDIVRDLAGRLDKDDRVTWYSINSENFESIHSHNAYAQLTRDKRGQG
;
A
#
# COMPACT_ATOMS: atom_id res chain seq x y z
N LEU A 1 -2.06 3.17 -11.80
CA LEU A 1 -2.00 2.00 -10.89
C LEU A 1 -0.80 2.09 -9.94
N VAL A 2 0.43 2.20 -10.45
CA VAL A 2 1.65 2.39 -9.62
C VAL A 2 1.49 3.56 -8.64
N GLU A 3 1.03 4.72 -9.12
CA GLU A 3 0.78 5.88 -8.26
C GLU A 3 -0.25 5.60 -7.14
N HIS A 4 -1.26 4.74 -7.37
CA HIS A 4 -2.20 4.36 -6.33
C HIS A 4 -1.57 3.45 -5.28
N LEU A 5 -0.65 2.56 -5.69
CA LEU A 5 0.12 1.70 -4.79
C LEU A 5 1.05 2.55 -3.91
N GLU A 6 1.85 3.41 -4.53
CA GLU A 6 2.80 4.28 -3.84
C GLU A 6 2.10 5.24 -2.86
N ALA A 7 0.92 5.77 -3.24
CA ALA A 7 0.13 6.64 -2.39
C ALA A 7 -0.67 5.91 -1.28
N SER A 8 -0.64 4.58 -1.25
CA SER A 8 -1.24 3.76 -0.18
C SER A 8 -0.18 3.16 0.75
N ALA A 9 1.10 3.27 0.41
CA ALA A 9 2.21 2.88 1.29
C ALA A 9 2.48 3.94 2.37
N SER A 10 3.21 3.57 3.41
CA SER A 10 3.73 4.54 4.40
C SER A 10 4.60 5.61 3.73
N VAL A 11 5.50 5.16 2.84
CA VAL A 11 6.32 5.99 1.96
C VAL A 11 6.70 5.17 0.71
N PRO A 12 6.87 5.78 -0.47
CA PRO A 12 7.38 5.07 -1.65
C PRO A 12 8.82 4.59 -1.47
N VAL A 13 9.22 3.61 -2.28
CA VAL A 13 10.59 3.09 -2.30
C VAL A 13 11.42 3.88 -3.30
N PHE A 14 12.63 4.26 -2.90
CA PHE A 14 13.59 4.98 -3.74
C PHE A 14 14.88 4.17 -3.86
N ALA A 15 15.44 4.08 -5.07
CA ALA A 15 16.64 3.29 -5.33
C ALA A 15 17.93 3.92 -4.80
N VAL A 16 18.00 5.25 -4.77
CA VAL A 16 19.17 6.01 -4.33
C VAL A 16 18.68 7.23 -3.54
N LEU A 17 19.22 7.41 -2.33
CA LEU A 17 18.91 8.53 -1.45
C LEU A 17 20.19 9.28 -1.11
N LYS A 18 20.13 10.62 -1.12
CA LYS A 18 21.12 11.45 -0.43
C LYS A 18 20.73 11.59 1.03
N ARG A 19 21.66 12.09 1.86
CA ARG A 19 21.45 12.25 3.31
C ARG A 19 20.18 13.06 3.67
N PRO A 20 19.87 14.18 2.99
CA PRO A 20 18.62 14.89 3.26
C PRO A 20 17.37 14.07 2.88
N ASP A 21 17.45 13.28 1.81
CA ASP A 21 16.34 12.45 1.33
C ASP A 21 16.07 11.30 2.30
N GLU A 22 17.12 10.64 2.79
CA GLU A 22 17.01 9.59 3.81
C GLU A 22 16.30 10.10 5.07
N LYS A 23 16.69 11.29 5.56
CA LYS A 23 16.01 11.93 6.69
C LYS A 23 14.51 12.09 6.42
N TRP A 24 14.15 12.63 5.26
CA TRP A 24 12.76 12.86 4.90
C TRP A 24 11.97 11.55 4.80
N VAL A 25 12.53 10.52 4.16
CA VAL A 25 11.88 9.20 4.02
C VAL A 25 11.64 8.57 5.40
N THR A 26 12.63 8.63 6.29
CA THR A 26 12.51 8.09 7.65
C THR A 26 11.43 8.81 8.45
N GLU A 27 11.45 10.15 8.46
CA GLU A 27 10.45 10.95 9.19
C GLU A 27 9.05 10.71 8.64
N LYS A 28 8.89 10.64 7.31
CA LYS A 28 7.58 10.42 6.67
C LYS A 28 7.02 9.04 6.93
N ALA A 29 7.83 7.99 6.84
CA ALA A 29 7.39 6.64 7.17
C ALA A 29 6.95 6.54 8.65
N TYR A 30 7.67 7.22 9.54
CA TYR A 30 7.34 7.27 10.96
C TYR A 30 6.04 8.03 11.26
N GLU A 31 5.79 9.14 10.56
CA GLU A 31 4.57 9.95 10.68
C GLU A 31 3.33 9.29 10.04
N ASN A 32 3.53 8.40 9.06
CA ASN A 32 2.46 7.70 8.33
C ASN A 32 2.60 6.17 8.43
N PRO A 33 2.54 5.58 9.63
CA PRO A 33 2.61 4.13 9.79
C PRO A 33 1.37 3.46 9.19
N LYS A 34 1.56 2.31 8.56
CA LYS A 34 0.48 1.51 7.96
C LYS A 34 0.66 0.06 8.34
N PHE A 35 -0.41 -0.57 8.83
CA PHE A 35 -0.47 -2.02 8.92
C PHE A 35 -0.70 -2.64 7.53
N VAL A 36 -0.48 -3.94 7.41
CA VAL A 36 -0.70 -4.68 6.16
C VAL A 36 -2.16 -4.57 5.69
N GLU A 37 -3.12 -4.48 6.62
CA GLU A 37 -4.54 -4.27 6.34
C GLU A 37 -4.86 -2.85 5.86
N ASP A 38 -4.11 -1.84 6.34
CA ASP A 38 -4.34 -0.45 5.94
C ASP A 38 -3.97 -0.24 4.47
N ILE A 39 -2.86 -0.85 4.02
CA ILE A 39 -2.41 -0.78 2.62
C ILE A 39 -3.48 -1.33 1.68
N VAL A 40 -4.04 -2.50 1.99
CA VAL A 40 -5.07 -3.12 1.12
C VAL A 40 -6.39 -2.35 1.15
N ARG A 41 -6.77 -1.75 2.29
CA ARG A 41 -7.98 -0.91 2.41
C ARG A 41 -7.85 0.41 1.65
N ASP A 42 -6.72 1.10 1.80
CA ASP A 42 -6.47 2.37 1.13
C ASP A 42 -6.43 2.18 -0.39
N LEU A 43 -5.75 1.13 -0.87
CA LEU A 43 -5.72 0.83 -2.29
C LEU A 43 -7.10 0.41 -2.81
N ALA A 44 -7.85 -0.40 -2.07
CA ALA A 44 -9.23 -0.76 -2.43
C ALA A 44 -10.10 0.49 -2.60
N GLY A 45 -10.06 1.43 -1.65
CA GLY A 45 -10.82 2.67 -1.73
C GLY A 45 -10.43 3.57 -2.91
N ARG A 46 -9.18 3.48 -3.40
CA ARG A 46 -8.75 4.14 -4.64
C ARG A 46 -9.27 3.43 -5.89
N LEU A 47 -9.18 2.09 -5.94
CA LEU A 47 -9.65 1.29 -7.09
C LEU A 47 -11.17 1.27 -7.22
N ASP A 48 -11.90 1.40 -6.11
CA ASP A 48 -13.35 1.57 -6.11
C ASP A 48 -13.78 2.81 -6.88
N LYS A 49 -13.01 3.90 -6.76
CA LYS A 49 -13.25 5.18 -7.42
C LYS A 49 -12.76 5.23 -8.87
N ASP A 50 -12.04 4.21 -9.35
CA ASP A 50 -11.58 4.12 -10.74
C ASP A 50 -12.60 3.31 -11.57
N ASP A 51 -13.43 4.01 -12.34
CA ASP A 51 -14.49 3.41 -13.17
C ASP A 51 -13.96 2.45 -14.25
N ARG A 52 -12.67 2.54 -14.59
CA ARG A 52 -12.03 1.63 -15.55
C ARG A 52 -11.80 0.24 -14.95
N VAL A 53 -11.74 0.15 -13.62
CA VAL A 53 -11.51 -1.10 -12.90
C VAL A 53 -12.86 -1.72 -12.57
N THR A 54 -13.11 -2.91 -13.11
CA THR A 54 -14.35 -3.66 -12.90
C THR A 54 -14.18 -4.80 -11.89
N TRP A 55 -12.96 -5.25 -11.67
CA TRP A 55 -12.60 -6.27 -10.70
C TRP A 55 -11.15 -6.06 -10.27
N TYR A 56 -10.82 -6.35 -9.02
CA TYR A 56 -9.45 -6.32 -8.53
C TYR A 56 -9.22 -7.31 -7.39
N SER A 57 -7.95 -7.72 -7.24
CA SER A 57 -7.43 -8.44 -6.08
C SER A 57 -6.13 -7.77 -5.64
N ILE A 58 -6.06 -7.42 -4.37
CA ILE A 58 -4.93 -6.72 -3.75
C ILE A 58 -4.35 -7.65 -2.70
N ASN A 59 -3.03 -7.77 -2.69
CA ASN A 59 -2.29 -8.51 -1.67
C ASN A 59 -1.19 -7.60 -1.10
N SER A 60 -1.01 -7.62 0.20
CA SER A 60 0.12 -6.98 0.88
C SER A 60 0.78 -7.99 1.80
N GLU A 61 2.11 -8.02 1.77
CA GLU A 61 2.93 -8.90 2.59
C GLU A 61 4.05 -8.07 3.21
N ASN A 62 4.11 -8.05 4.54
CA ASN A 62 5.18 -7.40 5.28
C ASN A 62 6.18 -8.46 5.75
N PHE A 63 7.44 -8.25 5.39
CA PHE A 63 8.57 -9.01 5.92
C PHE A 63 8.93 -8.45 7.30
N GLU A 64 8.43 -9.09 8.34
CA GLU A 64 8.52 -8.58 9.71
C GLU A 64 9.95 -8.63 10.25
N SER A 65 10.45 -7.51 10.76
CA SER A 65 11.83 -7.42 11.29
C SER A 65 12.00 -8.02 12.69
N ILE A 66 10.90 -8.25 13.42
CA ILE A 66 10.90 -8.75 14.80
C ILE A 66 10.24 -10.13 14.96
N HIS A 67 9.81 -10.74 13.85
CA HIS A 67 9.14 -12.05 13.82
C HIS A 67 9.73 -12.93 12.71
N SER A 68 9.66 -14.26 12.87
CA SER A 68 10.16 -15.23 11.87
C SER A 68 9.08 -15.67 10.87
N HIS A 69 8.06 -14.84 10.66
CA HIS A 69 6.98 -15.04 9.71
C HIS A 69 6.52 -13.68 9.18
N ASN A 70 5.92 -13.69 7.99
CA ASN A 70 5.41 -12.47 7.36
C ASN A 70 3.97 -12.18 7.83
N ALA A 71 3.60 -10.90 7.89
CA ALA A 71 2.21 -10.49 8.03
C ALA A 71 1.59 -10.33 6.63
N TYR A 72 0.35 -10.80 6.45
CA TYR A 72 -0.30 -10.83 5.14
C TYR A 72 -1.75 -10.37 5.21
N ALA A 73 -2.18 -9.57 4.23
CA ALA A 73 -3.57 -9.23 4.01
C ALA A 73 -3.93 -9.29 2.53
N GLN A 74 -5.19 -9.64 2.24
CA GLN A 74 -5.74 -9.68 0.90
C GLN A 74 -7.15 -9.07 0.87
N LEU A 75 -7.47 -8.39 -0.22
CA LEU A 75 -8.82 -7.94 -0.52
C LEU A 75 -9.14 -8.18 -2.00
N THR A 76 -10.27 -8.82 -2.27
CA THR A 76 -10.76 -9.04 -3.64
C THR A 76 -12.16 -8.45 -3.77
N ARG A 77 -12.42 -7.74 -4.87
CA ARG A 77 -13.74 -7.15 -5.15
C ARG A 77 -14.08 -7.25 -6.63
N ASP A 78 -15.32 -7.63 -6.90
CA ASP A 78 -15.98 -7.49 -8.19
C ASP A 78 -16.98 -6.33 -8.14
N LYS A 79 -16.84 -5.34 -9.02
CA LYS A 79 -17.73 -4.18 -9.11
C LYS A 79 -18.91 -4.42 -10.06
N ARG A 80 -18.87 -5.47 -10.89
CA ARG A 80 -19.87 -5.73 -11.96
C ARG A 80 -21.25 -6.13 -11.44
N GLY A 81 -21.37 -6.53 -10.17
CA GLY A 81 -22.64 -6.91 -9.53
C GLY A 81 -23.22 -5.84 -8.59
N GLN A 82 -22.70 -4.61 -8.61
CA GLN A 82 -23.13 -3.53 -7.71
C GLN A 82 -23.91 -2.41 -8.43
N GLY A 83 -24.53 -2.72 -9.58
CA GLY A 83 -25.42 -1.85 -10.34
C GLY A 83 -26.86 -2.33 -10.31
#